data_AF-A0A962YUX3-F1
#
_entry.id   AF-A0A962YUX3-F1
#
_cell.length_a   1.000
_cell.length_b   1.000
_cell.length_c   1.000
_cell.angle_alpha   90.00
_cell.angle_beta   90.00
_cell.angle_gamma   90.00
#
_symmetry.space_group_name_H-M   'P 1'
#
loop_
_entity.id
_entity.type
_entity.pdbx_description
1 polymer ?
#
loop_
_entity_poly.entity_id
_entity_poly.type
_entity_poly.pdbx_seq_one_letter_code
_entity_poly.pdbx_strand_id
1 'polypeptide(L)'
;MMSMAGIPFMAGFYAKWVVLQAVVDVGLVWLAVFGVVFSVIGAFYYLRVVKCIYFDKSEQSVPIELSRDTEIVISANGLLLVVLGLYPTALMSWCATALLN
;
A
#
# COMPACT_ATOMS: atom_id res chain seq x y z
N MET A 1 3.73 4.75 2.99
CA MET A 1 2.33 5.22 3.21
C MET A 1 1.43 5.02 1.99
N MET A 2 1.86 5.40 0.78
CA MET A 2 1.08 5.25 -0.47
C MET A 2 0.59 3.81 -0.73
N SER A 3 1.43 2.80 -0.46
CA SER A 3 1.03 1.39 -0.59
C SER A 3 -0.11 0.99 0.36
N MET A 4 -0.05 1.42 1.63
CA MET A 4 -1.09 1.15 2.63
C MET A 4 -2.41 1.88 2.33
N ALA A 5 -2.34 3.07 1.71
CA ALA A 5 -3.52 3.77 1.21
C ALA A 5 -4.28 2.94 0.16
N GLY A 6 -3.58 2.09 -0.59
CA GLY A 6 -4.17 1.32 -1.69
C GLY A 6 -4.25 2.13 -2.97
N ILE A 7 -3.17 2.82 -3.34
CA ILE A 7 -3.09 3.50 -4.64
C ILE A 7 -2.88 2.44 -5.74
N PRO A 8 -3.58 2.52 -6.89
CA PRO A 8 -3.63 1.46 -7.91
C PRO A 8 -2.28 0.91 -8.40
N PHE A 9 -1.20 1.71 -8.39
CA PHE A 9 0.13 1.29 -8.83
C PHE A 9 0.99 0.64 -7.73
N MET A 10 0.48 0.51 -6.51
CA MET A 10 1.22 -0.04 -5.38
C MET A 10 0.76 -1.45 -5.04
N ALA A 11 1.68 -2.28 -4.54
CA ALA A 11 1.38 -3.66 -4.14
C ALA A 11 0.19 -3.77 -3.15
N GLY A 12 0.03 -2.82 -2.22
CA GLY A 12 -1.05 -2.82 -1.24
C GLY A 12 -2.46 -2.63 -1.82
N PHE A 13 -2.61 -2.12 -3.05
CA PHE A 13 -3.90 -2.07 -3.74
C PHE A 13 -4.38 -3.47 -4.13
N TYR A 14 -3.51 -4.26 -4.76
CA TYR A 14 -3.84 -5.62 -5.19
C TYR A 14 -4.20 -6.53 -4.02
N ALA A 15 -3.52 -6.36 -2.87
CA ALA A 15 -3.86 -7.09 -1.65
C ALA A 15 -5.31 -6.83 -1.20
N LYS A 16 -5.74 -5.56 -1.18
CA LYS A 16 -7.14 -5.20 -0.85
C LYS A 16 -8.11 -5.68 -1.92
N TRP A 17 -7.76 -5.51 -3.20
CA TRP A 17 -8.60 -5.89 -4.32
C TRP A 17 -8.99 -7.37 -4.28
N VAL A 18 -8.00 -8.25 -4.06
CA VAL A 18 -8.23 -9.71 -4.02
C VAL A 18 -9.16 -10.10 -2.87
N VAL A 19 -9.01 -9.48 -1.71
CA VAL A 19 -9.89 -9.72 -0.55
C VAL A 19 -11.32 -9.24 -0.85
N LEU A 20 -11.47 -8.04 -1.44
CA LEU A 20 -12.79 -7.52 -1.80
C LEU A 20 -13.46 -8.38 -2.88
N GLN A 21 -12.70 -8.84 -3.87
CA GLN A 21 -13.18 -9.75 -4.90
C GLN A 21 -13.67 -11.07 -4.28
N ALA A 22 -12.88 -11.69 -3.40
CA ALA A 22 -13.28 -12.92 -2.72
C ALA A 22 -14.58 -12.77 -1.90
N VAL A 23 -14.80 -11.61 -1.28
CA VAL A 23 -16.03 -11.30 -0.54
C VAL A 23 -17.23 -11.17 -1.48
N VAL A 24 -17.04 -10.54 -2.65
CA VAL A 24 -18.09 -10.43 -3.68
C VAL A 24 -18.43 -11.80 -4.27
N ASP A 25 -17.43 -12.66 -4.50
CA ASP A 25 -17.60 -14.00 -5.05
C ASP A 25 -18.48 -14.91 -4.15
N VAL A 26 -18.47 -14.67 -2.83
CA VAL A 26 -19.32 -15.36 -1.84
C VAL A 26 -20.68 -14.66 -1.66
N GLY A 27 -20.97 -13.62 -2.45
CA GLY A 27 -22.25 -12.90 -2.44
C GLY A 27 -22.41 -11.86 -1.32
N LEU A 28 -21.35 -11.59 -0.54
CA LEU A 28 -21.37 -10.66 0.59
C LEU A 28 -21.08 -9.22 0.15
N VAL A 29 -21.82 -8.73 -0.84
CA VAL A 29 -21.58 -7.42 -1.48
C VAL A 29 -21.61 -6.26 -0.47
N TRP A 30 -22.47 -6.33 0.56
CA TRP A 30 -22.53 -5.32 1.61
C TRP A 30 -21.18 -5.16 2.35
N LEU A 31 -20.51 -6.27 2.62
CA LEU A 31 -19.21 -6.25 3.29
C LEU A 31 -18.10 -5.70 2.38
N ALA A 32 -18.19 -5.97 1.07
CA ALA A 32 -17.29 -5.38 0.09
C ALA A 32 -17.46 -3.85 0.01
N VAL A 33 -18.70 -3.36 -0.02
CA VAL A 33 -18.99 -1.91 0.00
C VAL A 33 -18.44 -1.28 1.28
N PHE A 34 -18.67 -1.91 2.43
CA PHE A 34 -18.12 -1.44 3.70
C PHE A 34 -16.59 -1.36 3.66
N GLY A 35 -15.93 -2.41 3.17
CA GLY A 35 -14.47 -2.44 3.01
C GLY A 35 -13.94 -1.32 2.09
N VAL A 36 -14.63 -1.05 0.98
CA VAL A 36 -14.27 0.06 0.06
C VAL A 36 -14.39 1.41 0.77
N VAL A 37 -15.47 1.66 1.50
CA VAL A 37 -15.67 2.91 2.26
C VAL A 37 -14.54 3.12 3.27
N PHE A 38 -14.20 2.09 4.05
CA PHE A 38 -13.08 2.18 5.00
C PHE A 38 -11.73 2.38 4.31
N SER A 39 -11.54 1.79 3.13
CA SER A 39 -10.34 2.04 2.34
C SER A 39 -10.25 3.48 1.86
N VAL A 40 -11.35 4.10 1.44
CA VAL A 40 -11.41 5.52 1.05
C VAL A 40 -11.13 6.43 2.24
N ILE A 41 -11.71 6.14 3.41
CA ILE A 41 -11.43 6.88 4.65
C ILE A 41 -9.93 6.79 4.97
N GLY A 42 -9.35 5.58 4.92
CA GLY A 42 -7.91 5.39 5.12
C GLY A 42 -7.06 6.16 4.11
N ALA A 43 -7.44 6.13 2.83
CA ALA A 43 -6.74 6.86 1.77
C ALA A 43 -6.72 8.38 2.04
N PHE A 44 -7.82 8.95 2.52
CA PHE A 44 -7.86 10.37 2.93
C PHE A 44 -6.82 10.70 4.00
N TYR A 45 -6.72 9.89 5.05
CA TYR A 45 -5.71 10.10 6.11
C TYR A 45 -4.28 9.99 5.57
N TYR A 46 -3.98 8.97 4.77
CA TYR A 46 -2.64 8.79 4.22
C TYR A 46 -2.25 9.89 3.23
N LEU A 47 -3.17 10.32 2.37
CA LEU A 47 -2.91 11.43 1.43
C LEU A 47 -2.69 12.75 2.15
N ARG A 48 -3.38 12.98 3.27
CA ARG A 48 -3.14 14.14 4.12
C ARG A 48 -1.72 14.14 4.70
N VAL A 49 -1.20 12.99 5.12
CA VAL A 49 0.18 12.88 5.61
C VAL A 49 1.19 13.10 4.48
N VAL A 50 0.95 12.51 3.31
CA VAL A 50 1.79 12.75 2.12
C VAL A 50 1.81 14.23 1.77
N LYS A 51 0.66 14.90 1.79
CA LYS A 51 0.57 16.34 1.57
C LYS A 51 1.47 17.10 2.56
N CYS A 52 1.39 16.77 3.83
CA CYS A 52 2.20 17.42 4.87
C CYS A 52 3.71 17.25 4.63
N ILE A 53 4.15 16.05 4.23
CA ILE A 53 5.57 15.78 3.94
C ILE A 53 6.10 16.59 2.74
N TYR A 54 5.31 16.75 1.68
CA TYR A 54 5.79 17.37 0.43
C TYR A 54 5.50 18.87 0.31
N PHE A 55 4.44 19.38 0.94
CA PHE A 55 3.94 20.74 0.71
C PHE A 55 4.00 21.65 1.93
N ASP A 56 4.07 21.10 3.15
CA ASP A 56 4.16 21.94 4.34
C ASP A 56 5.62 22.32 4.62
N LYS A 57 5.83 23.53 5.16
CA LYS A 57 7.17 24.05 5.44
C LYS A 57 7.72 23.41 6.72
N SER A 58 8.97 22.94 6.69
CA SER A 58 9.62 22.43 7.90
C SER A 58 9.82 23.54 8.93
N GLU A 59 9.39 23.30 10.17
CA GLU A 59 9.65 24.20 11.30
C GLU A 59 11.08 24.08 11.82
N GLN A 60 11.77 22.96 11.55
CA GLN A 60 13.15 22.71 11.98
C GLN A 60 13.99 22.21 10.81
N SER A 61 15.09 22.91 10.51
CA SER A 61 16.01 22.56 9.43
C SER A 61 17.25 21.80 9.94
N VAL A 62 17.07 20.97 10.97
CA VAL A 62 18.17 20.14 11.48
C VAL A 62 18.43 19.01 10.47
N PRO A 63 19.68 18.81 10.04
CA PRO A 63 20.01 17.71 9.14
C PRO A 63 19.69 16.38 9.82
N ILE A 64 18.94 15.53 9.13
CA ILE A 64 18.63 14.18 9.59
C ILE A 64 19.82 13.30 9.24
N GLU A 65 20.58 12.86 10.23
CA GLU A 65 21.64 11.88 10.04
C GLU A 65 21.04 10.46 10.01
N LEU A 66 21.09 9.82 8.85
CA LEU A 66 20.68 8.42 8.67
C LEU A 66 21.93 7.55 8.54
N SER A 67 21.94 6.41 9.22
CA SER A 67 22.93 5.37 8.94
C SER A 67 22.71 4.82 7.53
N ARG A 68 23.80 4.51 6.82
CA ARG A 68 23.77 3.94 5.46
C ARG A 68 22.88 2.70 5.37
N ASP A 69 22.92 1.86 6.40
CA ASP A 69 22.12 0.63 6.44
C ASP A 69 20.62 0.95 6.42
N THR A 70 20.19 1.96 7.19
CA THR A 70 18.80 2.40 7.26
C THR A 70 18.32 2.96 5.91
N GLU A 71 19.16 3.77 5.27
CA GLU A 71 18.86 4.34 3.95
C GLU A 71 18.67 3.24 2.89
N ILE A 72 19.57 2.25 2.87
CA ILE A 72 19.49 1.11 1.95
C ILE A 72 18.22 0.30 2.20
N VAL A 73 17.90 -0.02 3.45
CA VAL A 73 16.71 -0.82 3.78
C VAL A 73 15.42 -0.10 3.40
N ILE A 74 15.29 1.19 3.71
CA ILE A 74 14.08 1.97 3.40
C ILE A 74 13.92 2.13 1.88
N SER A 75 14.99 2.49 1.18
CA SER A 75 14.96 2.66 -0.27
C SER A 75 14.66 1.35 -1.01
N ALA A 76 15.29 0.25 -0.60
CA ALA A 76 15.04 -1.08 -1.14
C ALA A 76 13.58 -1.52 -0.92
N ASN A 77 13.03 -1.31 0.28
CA ASN A 77 11.63 -1.67 0.57
C ASN A 77 10.66 -0.82 -0.25
N GLY A 78 10.89 0.50 -0.33
CA GLY A 78 10.08 1.40 -1.14
C GLY A 78 10.09 1.02 -2.62
N LEU A 79 11.27 0.72 -3.16
CA LEU A 79 11.43 0.27 -4.55
C LEU A 79 10.72 -1.06 -4.78
N LEU A 80 10.87 -2.02 -3.86
CA LEU A 80 10.23 -3.32 -3.96
C LEU A 80 8.70 -3.19 -4.01
N LEU A 81 8.09 -2.34 -3.19
CA LEU A 81 6.65 -2.09 -3.21
C LEU A 81 6.15 -1.50 -4.55
N VAL A 82 6.97 -0.69 -5.21
CA VAL A 82 6.67 -0.12 -6.53
C VAL A 82 6.80 -1.19 -7.61
N VAL A 83 7.91 -1.95 -7.62
CA VAL A 83 8.16 -3.01 -8.60
C VAL A 83 7.07 -4.09 -8.51
N LEU A 84 6.75 -4.54 -7.30
CA LEU A 84 5.67 -5.51 -7.08
C LEU A 84 4.29 -4.93 -7.39
N GLY A 85 4.10 -3.62 -7.27
CA GLY A 85 2.86 -2.95 -7.68
C GLY A 85 2.69 -2.86 -9.19
N LEU A 86 3.78 -2.69 -9.95
CA LEU A 86 3.76 -2.71 -11.42
C LEU A 86 3.61 -4.12 -11.98
N TYR A 87 4.18 -5.12 -11.31
CA TYR A 87 4.13 -6.53 -11.70
C TYR A 87 3.52 -7.41 -10.59
N PRO A 88 2.23 -7.27 -10.28
CA PRO A 88 1.58 -7.98 -9.17
C PRO A 88 1.47 -9.48 -9.40
N THR A 89 1.47 -9.92 -10.67
CA THR A 89 1.24 -11.31 -11.06
C THR A 89 2.25 -12.27 -10.44
N ALA A 90 3.53 -11.88 -10.35
CA ALA A 90 4.57 -12.72 -9.76
C ALA A 90 4.25 -13.03 -8.29
N LEU A 91 4.00 -12.00 -7.48
CA LEU A 91 3.68 -12.14 -6.07
C LEU A 91 2.37 -12.90 -5.86
N MET A 92 1.32 -12.54 -6.60
CA MET A 92 0.00 -13.15 -6.48
C MET A 92 0.03 -14.64 -6.85
N SER A 93 0.83 -15.04 -7.83
CA SER A 93 0.97 -16.45 -8.21
C SER A 93 1.57 -17.28 -7.08
N TRP A 94 2.59 -16.78 -6.39
CA TRP A 94 3.20 -17.45 -5.25
C TRP A 94 2.25 -17.58 -4.06
N CYS A 95 1.48 -16.51 -3.78
CA CYS A 95 0.44 -16.56 -2.77
C CYS A 95 -0.66 -17.59 -3.11
N ALA A 96 -1.09 -17.66 -4.37
CA ALA A 96 -2.07 -18.64 -4.81
C ALA A 96 -1.55 -20.08 -4.69
N THR A 97 -0.29 -20.34 -5.07
CA THR A 97 0.31 -21.67 -4.88
C THR A 97 0.42 -22.07 -3.41
N ALA A 98 0.69 -21.12 -2.51
CA ALA A 98 0.77 -21.39 -1.07
C ALA A 98 -0.60 -21.61 -0.41
N LEU A 99 -1.70 -21.15 -1.02
CA LEU A 99 -3.06 -21.37 -0.53
C LEU A 99 -3.64 -22.73 -0.95
N LEU A 100 -3.17 -23.27 -2.08
CA LEU A 100 -3.66 -24.52 -2.67
C LEU A 100 -2.88 -25.76 -2.22
N ASN A 101 -1.79 -25.57 -1.48
CA ASN A 101 -0.86 -26.60 -1.03
C ASN A 101 -0.88 -26.71 0.48
#